data_AF-A0A9W5CB35-F1
#
_entry.id   AF-A0A9W5CB35-F1
#
_cell.length_a   1.000
_cell.length_b   1.000
_cell.length_c   1.000
_cell.angle_alpha   90.00
_cell.angle_beta   90.00
_cell.angle_gamma   90.00
#
_symmetry.space_group_name_H-M   'P 1'
#
loop_
_entity.id
_entity.type
_entity.pdbx_description
1 polymer ?
#
loop_
_entity_poly.entity_id
_entity_poly.type
_entity_poly.pdbx_seq_one_letter_code
_entity_poly.pdbx_strand_id
1 'polypeptide(L)'
;MTTLYSIQEKYQQLLNLAEQLDPETLKDTLESIDDELETKAENVSFIIKELEGQSLVLDVEIKRLSERKNTINNNVKRLKQSLHDAMLVANKQKIKTNLFTLDIRKNPPSVIVEDESKLLNYLIEQPKKLDKTKLGDDLKKGIEVPGAKIIQTERLQIR
;
A
#
# COMPACT_ATOMS: atom_id res chain seq x y z
N MET A 1 24.22 -16.19 11.55
CA MET A 1 23.78 -14.80 11.28
C MET A 1 23.92 -14.04 12.58
N THR A 2 24.93 -13.19 12.70
CA THR A 2 25.17 -12.35 13.89
C THR A 2 24.10 -11.28 13.97
N THR A 3 23.18 -11.41 14.93
CA THR A 3 22.21 -10.36 15.28
C THR A 3 22.98 -9.15 15.79
N LEU A 4 22.59 -7.95 15.37
CA LEU A 4 23.23 -6.68 15.74
C LEU A 4 23.11 -6.37 17.25
N TYR A 5 22.27 -7.15 17.95
CA TYR A 5 21.98 -7.05 19.38
C TYR A 5 22.12 -8.41 20.07
N SER A 6 22.62 -8.41 21.30
CA SER A 6 22.65 -9.58 22.17
C SER A 6 21.28 -9.79 22.82
N ILE A 7 20.39 -10.45 22.11
CA ILE A 7 19.04 -10.79 22.59
C ILE A 7 19.10 -12.14 23.32
N GLN A 8 18.40 -12.29 24.45
CA GLN A 8 18.25 -13.58 25.13
C GLN A 8 17.68 -14.65 24.17
N GLU A 9 18.18 -15.89 24.23
CA GLU A 9 17.79 -16.97 23.29
C GLU A 9 16.27 -17.17 23.16
N LYS A 10 15.52 -16.99 24.26
CA LYS A 10 14.04 -17.10 24.28
C LYS A 10 13.37 -16.04 23.38
N TYR A 11 13.89 -14.82 23.35
CA TYR A 11 13.36 -13.72 22.53
C TYR A 11 13.79 -13.85 21.06
N GLN A 12 14.94 -14.46 20.78
CA GLN A 12 15.32 -14.82 19.40
C GLN A 12 14.40 -15.88 18.80
N GLN A 13 13.99 -16.88 19.60
CA GLN A 13 13.00 -17.86 19.16
C GLN A 13 11.66 -17.21 18.86
N LEU A 14 11.24 -16.25 19.70
CA LEU A 14 10.04 -15.43 19.47
C LEU A 14 10.13 -14.63 18.17
N LEU A 15 11.26 -13.98 17.88
CA LEU A 15 11.48 -13.25 16.62
C LEU A 15 11.31 -14.14 15.39
N ASN A 16 11.89 -15.34 15.40
CA ASN A 16 11.80 -16.27 14.27
C ASN A 16 10.38 -16.83 14.07
N LEU A 17 9.61 -16.93 15.15
CA LEU A 17 8.24 -17.44 15.14
C LEU A 17 7.19 -16.33 14.96
N ALA A 18 7.56 -15.06 15.12
CA ALA A 18 6.65 -13.92 15.09
C ALA A 18 5.90 -13.77 13.76
N GLU A 19 6.49 -14.22 12.64
CA GLU A 19 5.81 -14.22 11.33
C GLU A 19 4.76 -15.34 11.19
N GLN A 20 4.83 -16.37 12.03
CA GLN A 20 4.01 -17.58 11.92
C GLN A 20 2.94 -17.70 13.02
N LEU A 21 3.12 -16.99 14.14
CA LEU A 21 2.18 -16.98 15.26
C LEU A 21 1.07 -15.94 15.04
N ASP A 22 -0.12 -16.27 15.49
CA ASP A 22 -1.22 -15.32 15.60
C ASP A 22 -0.97 -14.31 16.73
N PRO A 23 -1.61 -13.13 16.69
CA PRO A 23 -1.38 -12.07 17.68
C PRO A 23 -1.65 -12.48 19.13
N GLU A 24 -2.59 -13.42 19.36
CA GLU A 24 -2.93 -13.89 20.71
C GLU A 24 -1.84 -14.84 21.22
N THR A 25 -1.40 -15.83 20.44
CA THR A 25 -0.31 -16.73 20.85
C THR A 25 1.03 -16.02 21.04
N LEU A 26 1.31 -14.98 20.25
CA LEU A 26 2.51 -14.15 20.42
C LEU A 26 2.46 -13.40 21.76
N LYS A 27 1.30 -12.84 22.10
CA LYS A 27 1.08 -12.15 23.38
C LYS A 27 1.20 -13.10 24.56
N ASP A 28 0.58 -14.27 24.50
CA ASP A 28 0.65 -15.30 25.55
C ASP A 28 2.10 -15.77 25.74
N THR A 29 2.85 -15.96 24.66
CA THR A 29 4.27 -16.36 24.72
C THR A 29 5.11 -15.26 25.37
N LEU A 30 4.87 -13.99 25.03
CA LEU A 30 5.52 -12.86 25.69
C LEU A 30 5.15 -12.82 27.18
N GLU A 31 3.89 -12.95 27.55
CA GLU A 31 3.43 -12.95 28.95
C GLU A 31 4.01 -14.13 29.76
N SER A 32 4.23 -15.29 29.13
CA SER A 32 4.84 -16.47 29.77
C SER A 32 6.33 -16.29 30.15
N ILE A 33 7.00 -15.28 29.58
CA ILE A 33 8.38 -14.95 29.94
C ILE A 33 8.36 -14.12 31.23
N ASP A 34 8.78 -14.77 32.30
CA ASP A 34 8.91 -14.23 33.65
C ASP A 34 10.29 -13.56 33.81
N ASP A 35 10.42 -12.37 33.23
CA ASP A 35 11.59 -11.48 33.34
C ASP A 35 11.16 -10.14 33.97
N GLU A 36 12.12 -9.39 34.53
CA GLU A 36 11.88 -8.00 34.92
C GLU A 36 11.34 -7.19 33.74
N LEU A 37 10.34 -6.33 34.01
CA LEU A 37 9.67 -5.53 32.97
C LEU A 37 10.66 -4.72 32.12
N GLU A 38 11.74 -4.24 32.71
CA GLU A 38 12.79 -3.48 32.00
C GLU A 38 13.55 -4.38 31.00
N THR A 39 13.99 -5.57 31.43
CA THR A 39 14.68 -6.55 30.57
C THR A 39 13.78 -7.05 29.44
N LYS A 40 12.49 -7.25 29.74
CA LYS A 40 11.49 -7.64 28.74
C LYS A 40 11.23 -6.53 27.73
N ALA A 41 11.10 -5.29 28.19
CA ALA A 41 10.90 -4.13 27.32
C ALA A 41 12.12 -3.90 26.40
N GLU A 42 13.34 -4.08 26.91
CA GLU A 42 14.57 -3.95 26.12
C GLU A 42 14.63 -5.02 25.02
N ASN A 43 14.43 -6.30 25.36
CA ASN A 43 14.45 -7.38 24.38
C ASN A 43 13.34 -7.26 23.33
N VAL A 44 12.12 -6.90 23.73
CA VAL A 44 11.01 -6.65 22.79
C VAL A 44 11.31 -5.45 21.89
N SER A 45 11.98 -4.42 22.40
CA SER A 45 12.38 -3.26 21.59
C SER A 45 13.41 -3.64 20.52
N PHE A 46 14.34 -4.57 20.82
CA PHE A 46 15.25 -5.10 19.81
C PHE A 46 14.53 -5.90 18.73
N ILE A 47 13.56 -6.75 19.11
CA ILE A 47 12.71 -7.48 18.15
C ILE A 47 11.98 -6.51 17.22
N ILE A 48 11.38 -5.45 17.77
CA ILE A 48 10.65 -4.44 16.98
C ILE A 48 11.60 -3.73 16.01
N LYS A 49 12.77 -3.27 16.46
CA LYS A 49 13.75 -2.60 15.59
C LYS A 49 14.26 -3.51 14.47
N GLU A 50 14.44 -4.79 14.74
CA GLU A 50 14.84 -5.78 13.74
C GLU A 50 13.73 -5.96 12.68
N LEU A 51 12.47 -6.12 13.10
CA LEU A 51 11.33 -6.24 12.19
C LEU A 51 11.10 -4.95 11.36
N GLU A 52 11.27 -3.77 11.96
CA GLU A 52 11.25 -2.49 11.25
C GLU A 52 12.36 -2.43 10.19
N GLY A 53 13.58 -2.87 10.53
CA GLY A 53 14.69 -2.98 9.60
C GLY A 53 14.40 -3.91 8.42
N GLN A 54 13.85 -5.09 8.70
CA GLN A 54 13.43 -6.05 7.66
C GLN A 54 12.34 -5.45 6.76
N SER A 55 11.33 -4.78 7.34
CA SER A 55 10.28 -4.09 6.58
C SER A 55 10.85 -3.03 5.65
N LEU A 56 11.83 -2.23 6.08
CA LEU A 56 12.47 -1.22 5.23
C LEU A 56 13.22 -1.85 4.04
N VAL A 57 13.91 -2.97 4.28
CA VAL A 57 14.59 -3.71 3.21
C VAL A 57 13.59 -4.27 2.19
N LEU A 58 12.48 -4.83 2.68
CA LEU A 58 11.39 -5.32 1.81
C LEU A 58 10.76 -4.19 0.99
N ASP A 59 10.54 -3.01 1.58
CA ASP A 59 10.00 -1.86 0.86
C ASP A 59 10.91 -1.40 -0.29
N VAL A 60 12.23 -1.38 -0.07
CA VAL A 60 13.21 -1.06 -1.11
C VAL A 60 13.14 -2.08 -2.24
N GLU A 61 13.04 -3.37 -1.90
CA GLU A 61 12.98 -4.44 -2.89
C GLU A 61 11.66 -4.44 -3.67
N ILE A 62 10.53 -4.18 -3.00
CA ILE A 62 9.22 -4.00 -3.63
C ILE A 62 9.27 -2.84 -4.63
N LYS A 63 9.85 -1.70 -4.24
CA LYS A 63 10.01 -0.55 -5.15
C LYS A 63 10.82 -0.94 -6.39
N ARG A 64 11.97 -1.58 -6.21
CA ARG A 64 12.83 -2.05 -7.30
C ARG A 64 12.10 -3.01 -8.25
N LEU A 65 11.37 -3.98 -7.71
CA LEU A 65 10.61 -4.95 -8.50
C LEU A 65 9.42 -4.30 -9.21
N SER A 66 8.75 -3.35 -8.57
CA SER A 66 7.66 -2.56 -9.14
C SER A 66 8.14 -1.70 -10.32
N GLU A 67 9.27 -1.02 -10.19
CA GLU A 67 9.90 -0.25 -11.27
C GLU A 67 10.29 -1.14 -12.46
N ARG A 68 10.86 -2.32 -12.19
CA ARG A 68 11.18 -3.31 -13.22
C ARG A 68 9.92 -3.79 -13.95
N LYS A 69 8.85 -4.10 -13.21
CA LYS A 69 7.54 -4.47 -13.78
C LYS A 69 6.99 -3.35 -14.66
N ASN A 70 7.04 -2.11 -14.20
CA ASN A 70 6.59 -0.94 -14.96
C ASN A 70 7.38 -0.77 -16.26
N THR A 71 8.69 -0.97 -16.23
CA THR A 71 9.55 -0.93 -17.43
C THR A 71 9.13 -1.99 -18.45
N ILE A 72 8.89 -3.22 -18.01
CA ILE A 72 8.42 -4.31 -18.88
C ILE A 72 7.04 -3.97 -19.47
N ASN A 73 6.11 -3.49 -18.66
CA ASN A 73 4.77 -3.08 -19.13
C ASN A 73 4.85 -1.95 -20.16
N ASN A 74 5.73 -0.97 -19.96
CA ASN A 74 5.96 0.11 -20.91
C ASN A 74 6.54 -0.40 -22.22
N ASN A 75 7.47 -1.35 -22.18
CA ASN A 75 8.01 -2.00 -23.37
C ASN A 75 6.94 -2.79 -24.14
N VAL A 76 6.09 -3.54 -23.43
CA VAL A 76 4.94 -4.23 -24.04
C VAL A 76 4.01 -3.23 -24.72
N LYS A 77 3.69 -2.11 -24.06
CA LYS A 77 2.86 -1.04 -24.66
C LYS A 77 3.51 -0.45 -25.91
N ARG A 78 4.81 -0.14 -25.87
CA ARG A 78 5.58 0.37 -27.03
C ARG A 78 5.56 -0.61 -28.20
N LEU A 79 5.77 -1.91 -27.94
CA LEU A 79 5.75 -2.93 -28.98
C LEU A 79 4.35 -3.12 -29.59
N LYS A 80 3.30 -3.11 -28.76
CA LYS A 80 1.91 -3.15 -29.26
C LYS A 80 1.59 -1.93 -30.12
N GLN A 81 2.01 -0.74 -29.71
CA GLN A 81 1.82 0.49 -30.48
C GLN A 81 2.57 0.44 -31.81
N SER A 82 3.85 0.06 -31.79
CA SER A 82 4.65 -0.07 -33.01
C SER A 82 4.04 -1.08 -34.00
N LEU A 83 3.56 -2.22 -33.50
CA LEU A 83 2.87 -3.21 -34.33
C LEU A 83 1.55 -2.68 -34.90
N HIS A 84 0.77 -1.96 -34.09
CA HIS A 84 -0.45 -1.29 -34.54
C HIS A 84 -0.16 -0.27 -35.65
N ASP A 85 0.85 0.58 -35.46
CA ASP A 85 1.24 1.60 -36.44
C ASP A 85 1.75 0.97 -37.73
N ALA A 86 2.53 -0.12 -37.64
CA ALA A 86 2.97 -0.89 -38.80
C ALA A 86 1.80 -1.53 -39.56
N MET A 87 0.79 -2.05 -38.85
CA MET A 87 -0.44 -2.57 -39.46
C MET A 87 -1.26 -1.48 -40.16
N LEU A 88 -1.31 -0.27 -39.61
CA LEU A 88 -1.94 0.89 -40.24
C LEU A 88 -1.22 1.32 -41.52
N VAL A 89 0.11 1.45 -41.47
CA VAL A 89 0.93 1.80 -42.66
C VAL A 89 0.78 0.76 -43.77
N ALA A 90 0.69 -0.52 -43.41
CA ALA A 90 0.46 -1.61 -44.34
C ALA A 90 -1.00 -1.72 -44.83
N ASN A 91 -1.92 -0.86 -44.37
CA ASN A 91 -3.37 -0.92 -44.62
C ASN A 91 -3.99 -2.31 -44.33
N LYS A 92 -3.44 -3.05 -43.36
CA LYS A 92 -3.94 -4.39 -42.97
C LYS A 92 -4.63 -4.31 -41.62
N GLN A 93 -5.96 -4.30 -41.63
CA GLN A 93 -6.75 -4.33 -40.39
C GLN A 93 -6.64 -5.66 -39.63
N LYS A 94 -6.41 -6.76 -40.35
CA LYS A 94 -6.31 -8.10 -39.78
C LYS A 94 -5.12 -8.85 -40.35
N ILE A 95 -4.32 -9.44 -39.47
CA ILE A 95 -3.21 -10.33 -39.83
C ILE A 95 -3.42 -11.66 -39.13
N LYS A 96 -3.51 -12.74 -39.90
CA LYS A 96 -3.50 -14.10 -39.38
C LYS A 96 -2.13 -14.71 -39.66
N THR A 97 -1.40 -15.06 -38.61
CA THR A 97 -0.17 -15.86 -38.69
C THR A 97 -0.50 -17.31 -38.34
N ASN A 98 0.50 -18.18 -38.42
CA ASN A 98 0.34 -19.60 -38.10
C ASN A 98 -0.05 -19.84 -36.63
N LEU A 99 0.32 -18.91 -35.73
CA LEU A 99 0.13 -19.06 -34.28
C LEU A 99 -0.81 -17.99 -33.68
N PHE A 100 -0.95 -16.83 -34.31
CA PHE A 100 -1.69 -15.70 -33.73
C PHE A 100 -2.59 -15.01 -34.77
N THR A 101 -3.71 -14.47 -34.32
CA THR A 101 -4.56 -13.59 -35.13
C THR A 101 -4.56 -12.20 -34.49
N LEU A 102 -4.09 -11.21 -35.24
CA LEU A 102 -4.07 -9.80 -34.87
C LEU A 102 -5.18 -9.08 -35.62
N ASP A 103 -5.94 -8.26 -34.91
CA ASP A 103 -7.12 -7.58 -35.44
C ASP A 103 -7.19 -6.19 -34.80
N ILE A 104 -7.19 -5.14 -35.62
CA ILE A 104 -7.36 -3.76 -35.15
C ILE A 104 -8.85 -3.54 -34.94
N ARG A 105 -9.25 -3.36 -33.69
CA ARG A 105 -10.64 -3.08 -33.31
C ARG A 105 -10.78 -1.66 -32.83
N LYS A 106 -11.93 -1.06 -33.13
CA LYS A 106 -12.29 0.23 -32.54
C LYS A 106 -12.61 0.02 -31.05
N ASN A 107 -11.95 0.78 -30.20
CA ASN A 107 -12.32 0.85 -28.79
C ASN A 107 -13.73 1.44 -28.65
N PRO A 108 -14.45 1.15 -27.56
CA PRO A 108 -15.72 1.81 -27.27
C PRO A 108 -15.54 3.33 -27.27
N PRO A 109 -16.52 4.10 -27.74
CA PRO A 109 -16.42 5.55 -27.82
C PRO A 109 -16.18 6.12 -26.41
N SER A 110 -15.07 6.83 -26.25
CA SER A 110 -14.77 7.60 -25.04
C SER A 110 -15.24 9.03 -25.22
N VAL A 111 -15.97 9.57 -24.24
CA VAL A 111 -16.34 10.99 -24.22
C VAL A 111 -15.10 11.80 -23.84
N ILE A 112 -14.66 12.67 -24.73
CA ILE A 112 -13.65 13.68 -24.43
C ILE A 112 -14.40 14.95 -24.05
N VAL A 113 -14.15 15.44 -22.84
CA VAL A 113 -14.70 16.70 -22.35
C VAL A 113 -13.71 17.81 -22.68
N GLU A 114 -14.02 18.63 -23.68
CA GLU A 114 -13.16 19.77 -24.07
C GLU A 114 -13.41 21.00 -23.18
N ASP A 115 -14.64 21.18 -22.67
CA ASP A 115 -15.02 22.31 -21.83
C ASP A 115 -16.12 21.90 -20.85
N GLU A 116 -15.73 21.64 -19.61
CA GLU A 116 -16.65 21.28 -18.52
C GLU A 116 -17.70 22.36 -18.25
N SER A 117 -17.39 23.63 -18.53
CA SER A 117 -18.29 24.77 -18.29
C SER A 117 -19.53 24.73 -19.18
N LYS A 118 -19.46 24.06 -20.34
CA LYS A 118 -20.60 23.87 -21.25
C LYS A 118 -21.40 22.60 -20.95
N LEU A 119 -20.92 21.78 -20.02
CA LEU A 119 -21.54 20.50 -19.65
C LEU A 119 -22.37 20.61 -18.37
N LEU A 120 -22.90 21.80 -18.05
CA LEU A 120 -23.75 22.06 -16.87
C LEU A 120 -24.85 21.01 -16.65
N ASN A 121 -25.42 20.45 -17.72
CA ASN A 121 -26.46 19.41 -17.66
C ASN A 121 -25.94 18.01 -17.26
N TYR A 122 -24.63 17.79 -17.26
CA TYR A 122 -23.96 16.52 -16.95
C TYR A 122 -23.12 16.59 -15.66
N LEU A 123 -23.03 17.77 -15.03
CA LEU A 123 -22.39 17.93 -13.73
C LEU A 123 -23.32 17.38 -12.64
N ILE A 124 -22.81 16.43 -11.85
CA ILE A 124 -23.49 15.90 -10.68
C ILE A 124 -23.06 16.75 -9.48
N GLU A 125 -24.01 17.38 -8.79
CA GLU A 125 -23.75 18.06 -7.51
C GLU A 125 -23.28 17.03 -6.48
N GLN A 126 -22.05 17.18 -5.96
CA GLN A 126 -21.57 16.28 -4.91
C GLN A 126 -22.27 16.58 -3.58
N PRO A 127 -22.71 15.56 -2.83
CA PRO A 127 -23.30 15.76 -1.52
C PRO A 127 -22.31 16.46 -0.57
N LYS A 128 -22.82 17.34 0.29
CA LYS A 128 -22.03 18.10 1.28
C LYS A 128 -21.13 17.14 2.07
N LYS A 129 -19.84 17.13 1.75
CA LYS A 129 -18.84 16.30 2.42
C LYS A 129 -18.58 16.87 3.81
N LEU A 130 -18.76 16.04 4.84
CA LEU A 130 -18.47 16.42 6.22
C LEU A 130 -16.97 16.75 6.35
N ASP A 131 -16.67 17.97 6.76
CA ASP A 131 -15.31 18.41 7.01
C ASP A 131 -14.87 17.98 8.42
N LYS A 132 -14.32 16.77 8.50
CA LYS A 132 -13.86 16.17 9.77
C LYS A 132 -12.71 16.94 10.42
N THR A 133 -11.95 17.75 9.67
CA THR A 133 -10.83 18.52 10.23
C THR A 133 -11.36 19.72 11.03
N LYS A 134 -12.27 20.50 10.44
CA LYS A 134 -12.99 21.56 11.16
C LYS A 134 -13.77 21.02 12.35
N LEU A 135 -14.46 19.89 12.17
CA LEU A 135 -15.15 19.21 13.26
C LEU A 135 -14.19 18.82 14.39
N GLY A 136 -13.00 18.31 14.06
CA GLY A 136 -11.97 17.98 15.03
C GLY A 136 -11.40 19.21 15.74
N ASP A 137 -11.21 20.32 15.03
CA ASP A 137 -10.71 21.57 15.61
C ASP A 137 -11.75 22.24 16.52
N ASP A 138 -13.03 22.21 16.15
CA ASP A 138 -14.12 22.77 16.94
C ASP A 138 -14.36 21.94 18.22
N LEU A 139 -14.32 20.61 18.11
CA LEU A 139 -14.40 19.72 19.28
C LEU A 139 -13.18 19.88 20.21
N LYS A 140 -11.97 20.12 19.67
CA LYS A 140 -10.76 20.41 20.48
C LYS A 140 -10.83 21.76 21.19
N LYS A 141 -11.56 22.73 20.64
CA LYS A 141 -11.80 24.05 21.24
C LYS A 141 -12.92 24.05 22.28
N GLY A 142 -13.54 22.90 22.56
CA GLY A 142 -14.61 22.76 23.54
C GLY A 142 -16.00 23.13 23.02
N ILE A 143 -16.19 23.24 21.70
CA ILE A 143 -17.51 23.44 21.09
C ILE A 143 -18.21 22.08 21.05
N GLU A 144 -19.31 21.91 21.78
CA GLU A 144 -20.12 20.69 21.70
C GLU A 144 -20.80 20.62 20.33
N VAL A 145 -20.40 19.65 19.50
CA VAL A 145 -21.06 19.35 18.23
C VAL A 145 -21.94 18.11 18.39
N PRO A 146 -23.28 18.23 18.33
CA PRO A 146 -24.18 17.09 18.38
C PRO A 146 -23.83 16.06 17.29
N GLY A 147 -23.43 14.86 17.70
CA GLY A 147 -23.10 13.75 16.78
C GLY A 147 -21.61 13.42 16.63
N ALA A 148 -20.70 14.09 17.34
CA ALA A 148 -19.27 13.78 17.30
C ALA A 148 -18.65 13.70 18.71
N LYS A 149 -17.82 12.67 18.95
CA LYS A 149 -17.06 12.47 20.19
C LYS A 149 -15.57 12.35 19.86
N ILE A 150 -14.70 12.97 20.65
CA ILE A 150 -13.26 12.76 20.58
C ILE A 150 -12.93 11.47 21.35
N ILE A 151 -12.25 10.54 20.68
CA ILE A 151 -11.67 9.34 21.31
C ILE A 151 -10.16 9.46 21.15
N GLN A 152 -9.42 9.35 22.26
CA GLN A 152 -7.96 9.34 22.27
C GLN A 152 -7.47 7.94 22.62
N THR A 153 -6.61 7.36 21.77
CA THR A 153 -5.98 6.06 21.98
C THR A 153 -4.48 6.25 22.23
N GLU A 154 -3.91 5.47 23.15
CA GLU A 154 -2.48 5.48 23.46
C GLU A 154 -1.72 4.53 22.52
N ARG A 155 -0.48 4.89 22.16
CA ARG A 155 0.43 4.03 21.36
C ARG A 155 1.79 3.96 22.06
N LEU A 156 2.43 2.79 22.00
CA LEU A 156 3.82 2.63 22.44
C LEU A 156 4.75 3.41 21.49
N GLN A 157 5.72 4.15 22.02
CA GLN A 157 6.72 4.86 21.23
C GLN A 157 8.13 4.42 21.66
N ILE A 158 8.88 3.86 20.72
CA ILE A 158 10.30 3.49 20.87
C ILE A 158 11.13 4.58 20.18
N ARG A 159 12.21 5.06 20.83
CA ARG A 159 13.13 6.07 20.29
C ARG A 159 14.50 5.49 19.94
#